data_AF-A0A960YYX9-F1
#
_entry.id   AF-A0A960YYX9-F1
#
_cell.length_a   1.000
_cell.length_b   1.000
_cell.length_c   1.000
_cell.angle_alpha   90.00
_cell.angle_beta   90.00
_cell.angle_gamma   90.00
#
_symmetry.space_group_name_H-M   'P 1'
#
loop_
_entity.id
_entity.type
_entity.pdbx_description
1 polymer ?
#
loop_
_entity_poly.entity_id
_entity_poly.type
_entity_poly.pdbx_seq_one_letter_code
_entity_poly.pdbx_strand_id
1 'polypeptide(L)' 'MELTKDPILKKLIASIRNELGNNLSKIILFGSRAKNNHEKDSDYDLLILVNKNLPSIKKI' A
#
# COMPACT_ATOMS: atom_id res chain seq x y z
N MET A 1 6.08 -6.70 14.75
CA MET A 1 4.65 -6.30 14.74
C MET A 1 3.92 -7.27 13.83
N GLU A 2 2.75 -7.80 14.21
CA GLU A 2 1.92 -8.47 13.21
C GLU A 2 1.41 -7.41 12.24
N LEU A 3 1.88 -7.42 10.98
CA LEU A 3 1.46 -6.47 9.94
C LEU A 3 -0.07 -6.39 9.79
N THR A 4 -0.76 -7.49 10.11
CA THR A 4 -2.22 -7.61 10.13
C THR A 4 -2.90 -6.88 11.29
N LYS A 5 -2.17 -6.21 12.19
CA LYS A 5 -2.73 -5.41 13.29
C LYS A 5 -2.54 -3.90 13.13
N ASP A 6 -1.73 -3.46 12.18
CA ASP A 6 -1.48 -2.04 11.92
C ASP A 6 -2.74 -1.35 11.35
N PRO A 7 -3.37 -0.41 12.07
CA PRO A 7 -4.63 0.21 11.64
C PRO A 7 -4.43 1.16 10.44
N ILE A 8 -3.25 1.77 10.30
CA ILE A 8 -2.95 2.68 9.19
C ILE A 8 -2.79 1.85 7.92
N LEU A 9 -2.00 0.77 7.98
CA LEU A 9 -1.81 -0.13 6.84
C LEU A 9 -3.14 -0.74 6.39
N LYS A 10 -4.01 -1.15 7.33
CA LYS A 10 -5.36 -1.66 7.02
C LYS A 10 -6.19 -0.62 6.27
N LYS A 11 -6.24 0.61 6.77
CA LYS A 11 -7.02 1.69 6.16
C LYS A 11 -6.50 2.01 4.75
N LEU A 12 -5.17 2.05 4.58
CA LEU A 12 -4.52 2.31 3.31
C LEU A 12 -4.83 1.20 2.28
N ILE A 13 -4.70 -0.07 2.67
CA ILE A 13 -5.05 -1.23 1.81
C ILE A 13 -6.53 -1.20 1.42
N ALA A 14 -7.43 -0.90 2.37
CA ALA A 14 -8.86 -0.82 2.08
C ALA A 14 -9.16 0.29 1.07
N SER A 15 -8.54 1.47 1.21
CA SER A 15 -8.71 2.58 0.27
C SER A 15 -8.19 2.24 -1.12
N ILE A 16 -7.00 1.61 -1.23
CA ILE A 16 -6.42 1.19 -2.51
C ILE A 16 -7.33 0.16 -3.21
N ARG A 17 -7.86 -0.81 -2.46
CA ARG A 17 -8.79 -1.82 -3.01
C ARG A 17 -10.08 -1.20 -3.50
N ASN A 18 -10.63 -0.23 -2.76
CA ASN A 18 -11.84 0.47 -3.15
C ASN A 18 -11.65 1.28 -4.44
N GLU A 19 -10.53 2.00 -4.55
CA GLU A 19 -10.24 2.86 -5.70
C GLU A 19 -9.91 2.08 -6.97
N LEU A 20 -9.10 1.02 -6.84
CA LEU A 20 -8.58 0.28 -8.01
C LEU A 20 -9.47 -0.90 -8.41
N GLY A 21 -10.30 -1.42 -7.50
CA GLY A 21 -11.23 -2.52 -7.76
C GLY A 21 -10.59 -3.69 -8.52
N ASN A 22 -11.24 -4.10 -9.60
CA ASN A 22 -10.78 -5.20 -10.46
C ASN A 22 -9.48 -4.90 -11.23
N ASN A 23 -9.03 -3.64 -11.27
CA ASN A 23 -7.76 -3.29 -11.89
C ASN A 23 -6.56 -3.58 -10.97
N LEU A 24 -6.79 -3.75 -9.67
CA LEU A 24 -5.73 -4.10 -8.74
C LEU A 24 -5.27 -5.56 -8.95
N SER A 25 -3.98 -5.75 -9.21
CA SER A 25 -3.36 -7.07 -9.31
C SER A 25 -2.76 -7.50 -7.97
N LYS A 26 -1.87 -6.66 -7.41
CA LYS A 26 -1.16 -6.95 -6.16
C LYS A 26 -0.85 -5.66 -5.38
N ILE A 27 -0.80 -5.79 -4.06
CA ILE A 27 -0.23 -4.80 -3.14
C ILE A 27 0.92 -5.50 -2.41
N ILE A 28 2.12 -4.92 -2.48
CA ILE A 28 3.31 -5.46 -1.82
C ILE A 28 3.85 -4.39 -0.88
N LEU A 29 3.92 -4.73 0.41
CA LEU A 29 4.65 -3.94 1.40
C LEU A 29 6.13 -4.30 1.32
N PHE A 30 6.97 -3.28 1.20
CA PHE A 30 8.42 -3.42 1.30
C PHE A 30 8.97 -2.43 2.33
N GLY A 31 10.29 -2.20 2.31
CA GLY A 31 10.93 -1.29 3.26
C GLY A 31 11.00 -1.83 4.69
N SER A 32 11.19 -0.92 5.65
CA SER A 32 11.47 -1.28 7.05
C SER A 32 10.28 -1.95 7.74
N ARG A 33 9.06 -1.53 7.40
CA ARG A 33 7.83 -2.11 7.97
C ARG A 33 7.66 -3.58 7.60
N ALA A 34 7.96 -3.96 6.36
CA ALA A 34 7.94 -5.36 5.93
C ALA A 34 8.99 -6.24 6.65
N LYS A 35 10.14 -5.66 7.00
CA LYS A 35 11.27 -6.33 7.66
C LYS A 35 11.17 -6.35 9.19
N ASN A 36 10.11 -5.78 9.77
CA ASN A 36 9.94 -5.62 11.23
C ASN A 36 11.05 -4.81 11.93
N ASN A 37 11.81 -3.99 11.19
CA ASN A 37 12.86 -3.09 11.74
C ASN A 37 12.49 -1.61 11.57
N HIS A 38 11.19 -1.31 11.66
CA HIS A 38 10.67 0.04 11.53
C HIS A 38 10.56 0.73 12.90
N GLU A 39 10.77 2.03 12.89
CA GLU A 39 10.47 2.91 14.00
C GLU A 39 9.04 3.46 13.88
N LYS A 40 8.53 4.07 14.96
CA LYS A 40 7.19 4.67 15.00
C LYS A 40 6.93 5.60 13.82
N ASP A 41 7.93 6.39 13.45
CA ASP A 41 7.85 7.42 12.40
C ASP A 41 8.37 6.93 11.05
N SER A 42 8.63 5.63 10.88
CA SER A 42 8.99 5.07 9.59
C SER A 42 7.83 5.10 8.60
N ASP A 43 8.15 5.44 7.35
CA ASP A 43 7.23 5.46 6.22
C ASP A 43 6.63 4.09 5.88
N TYR A 44 5.61 4.10 5.03
CA TYR A 44 5.00 2.91 4.44
C TYR A 44 5.35 2.80 2.97
N ASP A 45 6.31 1.94 2.64
CA ASP A 45 6.71 1.68 1.27
C ASP A 45 5.82 0.62 0.62
N LEU A 46 5.00 1.02 -0.35
CA LEU A 46 4.08 0.15 -1.08
C LEU A 46 4.37 0.13 -2.58
N LEU A 47 4.41 -1.08 -3.15
CA LEU A 47 4.36 -1.29 -4.59
C LEU A 47 2.95 -1.79 -4.95
N ILE A 48 2.32 -1.10 -5.89
CA ILE A 48 0.98 -1.43 -6.38
C ILE A 48 1.11 -1.87 -7.83
N LEU A 49 0.72 -3.12 -8.10
CA LEU A 49 0.65 -3.67 -9.46
C LEU A 49 -0.79 -3.61 -9.95
N VAL A 50 -0.98 -3.09 -11.17
CA VAL A 50 -2.29 -2.95 -11.81
C VAL A 50 -2.34 -3.68 -13.16
N ASN A 51 -3.53 -4.14 -13.54
CA ASN A 51 -3.74 -4.91 -14.78
C ASN A 51 -3.79 -4.01 -16.03
N LYS A 52 -4.20 -2.75 -15.86
CA LYS A 52 -4.34 -1.74 -16.91
C LYS A 52 -3.76 -0.43 -16.42
N ASN A 53 -3.27 0.38 -17.36
CA ASN A 53 -2.73 1.70 -17.09
C ASN A 53 -3.74 2.55 -16.33
N LEU A 54 -3.25 3.24 -15.30
CA LEU A 54 -4.04 4.23 -14.59
C LEU A 54 -4.20 5.49 -15.45
N PRO A 55 -5.32 6.22 -15.32
CA PRO A 55 -5.41 7.54 -15.91
C PRO A 55 -4.25 8.40 -15.42
N SER A 56 -3.73 9.27 -16.29
CA SER A 56 -2.63 10.17 -15.96
C SER A 56 -2.98 10.97 -14.71
N ILE A 57 -2.23 10.73 -13.64
CA ILE A 57 -2.35 11.51 -12.41
C ILE A 57 -1.78 12.89 -12.74
N LYS A 58 -2.61 13.95 -12.68
CA LYS A 58 -2.09 15.32 -12.69
C LYS A 58 -1.24 15.48 -11.44
N LYS A 59 0.05 15.81 -11.61
CA LYS A 59 0.88 16.26 -10.49
C LYS A 59 0.18 17.48 -9.87
N ILE A 60 -0.15 17.36 -8.59
CA ILE A 60 -0.60 18.47 -7.75
C ILE A 60 0.65 19.27 -7.36
#